data_AF-A0A4R4E1D7-F1
#
_entry.id   AF-A0A4R4E1D7-F1
#
_cell.length_a   1.000
_cell.length_b   1.000
_cell.length_c   1.000
_cell.angle_alpha   90.00
_cell.angle_beta   90.00
_cell.angle_gamma   90.00
#
_symmetry.space_group_name_H-M   'P 1'
#
loop_
_entity.id
_entity.type
_entity.pdbx_description
1 polymer ?
#
loop_
_entity_poly.entity_id
_entity_poly.type
_entity_poly.pdbx_seq_one_letter_code
_entity_poly.pdbx_strand_id
1 'polypeptide(L)'
;MIMTTKSKMVLGLVGAAAAGVALGLLLAPEKGTDLRARIGKTAGDWGDSLTDLFANAKGELQNLARKGRDAADDSLSNARERFS
;
A
#
# COMPACT_ATOMS: atom_id res chain seq x y z
N MET A 1 13.18 -9.38 23.95
CA MET A 1 11.75 -9.19 23.62
C MET A 1 11.46 -9.90 22.31
N ILE A 2 10.83 -11.07 22.34
CA ILE A 2 10.51 -11.83 21.13
C ILE A 2 9.31 -11.13 20.48
N MET A 3 9.56 -10.27 19.49
CA MET A 3 8.48 -9.69 18.72
C MET A 3 7.88 -10.78 17.84
N THR A 4 6.64 -11.14 18.13
CA THR A 4 5.89 -12.08 17.30
C THR A 4 5.80 -11.55 15.87
N THR A 5 5.80 -12.43 14.87
CA THR A 5 5.68 -12.06 13.44
C THR A 5 4.46 -11.18 13.19
N LYS A 6 3.36 -11.43 13.92
CA LYS A 6 2.16 -10.58 13.89
C LYS A 6 2.45 -9.15 14.35
N SER A 7 3.17 -8.98 15.46
CA SER A 7 3.58 -7.66 15.95
C SER A 7 4.46 -6.91 14.94
N LYS A 8 5.40 -7.59 14.28
CA LYS A 8 6.24 -6.97 13.23
C LYS A 8 5.42 -6.55 12.02
N MET A 9 4.46 -7.39 11.60
CA MET A 9 3.59 -7.10 10.46
C MET A 9 2.65 -5.91 10.75
N VAL A 10 2.07 -5.87 11.96
CA VAL A 10 1.22 -4.74 12.39
C VAL A 10 2.05 -3.45 12.45
N LEU A 11 3.26 -3.50 12.99
CA LEU A 11 4.13 -2.33 13.05
C LEU A 11 4.53 -1.84 11.64
N GLY A 12 4.82 -2.77 10.73
CA GLY A 12 5.10 -2.45 9.33
C GLY A 12 3.91 -1.83 8.62
N LEU A 13 2.69 -2.35 8.84
CA LEU A 13 1.47 -1.81 8.25
C LEU A 13 1.16 -0.40 8.77
N VAL A 14 1.27 -0.19 10.08
CA VAL A 14 1.06 1.14 10.70
C VAL A 14 2.12 2.14 10.20
N GLY A 15 3.38 1.71 10.12
CA GLY A 15 4.46 2.55 9.58
C GLY A 15 4.21 2.94 8.12
N ALA A 16 3.80 1.97 7.29
CA ALA A 16 3.47 2.23 5.88
C ALA A 16 2.25 3.14 5.72
N ALA A 17 1.20 2.96 6.52
CA ALA A 17 0.03 3.81 6.52
C ALA A 17 0.37 5.25 6.94
N ALA A 18 1.16 5.42 8.01
CA ALA A 18 1.61 6.73 8.47
C ALA A 18 2.48 7.44 7.42
N ALA A 19 3.42 6.73 6.80
CA ALA A 19 4.24 7.27 5.72
C ALA A 19 3.37 7.67 4.51
N GLY A 20 2.37 6.86 4.14
CA GLY A 20 1.43 7.17 3.07
C GLY A 20 0.61 8.43 3.35
N VAL A 21 0.06 8.57 4.56
CA VAL A 21 -0.67 9.77 4.97
C VAL A 21 0.25 11.00 5.00
N ALA A 22 1.47 10.86 5.54
CA ALA A 22 2.43 11.96 5.58
C ALA A 22 2.78 12.46 4.18
N LEU A 23 3.05 11.55 3.24
CA LEU A 23 3.29 11.89 1.84
C LEU A 23 2.04 12.49 1.18
N GLY A 24 0.85 11.93 1.42
CA GLY A 24 -0.40 12.45 0.90
C GLY A 24 -0.70 13.88 1.38
N LEU A 25 -0.49 14.15 2.67
CA LEU A 25 -0.65 15.48 3.27
C LEU A 25 0.42 16.47 2.78
N LEU A 26 1.63 16.01 2.50
CA LEU A 26 2.68 16.86 1.92
C LEU A 26 2.37 17.25 0.46
N LEU A 27 1.80 16.32 -0.32
CA LEU A 27 1.39 16.56 -1.70
C LEU A 27 0.12 17.42 -1.79
N ALA A 28 -0.83 17.25 -0.87
CA ALA A 28 -2.08 18.00 -0.82
C ALA A 28 -2.40 18.43 0.62
N PRO A 29 -1.82 19.54 1.10
CA PRO A 29 -2.08 20.02 2.45
C PRO A 29 -3.49 20.61 2.54
N GLU A 30 -4.37 19.96 3.28
CA GLU A 30 -5.66 20.52 3.67
C GLU A 30 -5.61 21.16 5.06
N LYS A 31 -6.39 22.23 5.25
CA LYS A 31 -6.53 22.87 6.56
C LYS A 31 -7.28 21.93 7.49
N GLY A 32 -6.87 21.83 8.75
CA GLY A 32 -7.44 20.87 9.72
C GLY A 32 -8.96 20.98 9.90
N THR A 33 -9.53 22.19 9.81
CA THR A 33 -10.98 22.42 9.85
C THR A 33 -11.69 21.78 8.66
N ASP A 34 -11.12 21.92 7.46
CA ASP A 34 -11.68 21.40 6.21
C ASP A 34 -11.47 19.88 6.12
N LEU A 35 -10.35 19.37 6.61
CA LEU A 35 -10.05 17.94 6.65
C LEU A 35 -11.09 17.16 7.46
N ARG A 36 -11.47 17.66 8.64
CA ARG A 36 -12.51 17.01 9.47
C ARG A 36 -13.88 17.04 8.79
N ALA A 37 -14.23 18.17 8.17
CA ALA A 37 -15.49 18.32 7.44
C ALA A 37 -15.54 17.40 6.20
N ARG A 38 -14.42 17.29 5.48
CA ARG A 38 -14.27 16.40 4.32
C ARG A 38 -14.31 14.94 4.74
N ILE A 39 -13.57 14.51 5.75
CA ILE A 39 -13.65 13.12 6.25
C ILE A 39 -15.10 12.71 6.53
N GLY A 40 -15.89 13.58 7.16
CA GLY A 40 -17.30 13.30 7.45
C GLY A 40 -18.17 13.12 6.20
N LYS A 41 -18.00 13.94 5.17
CA LYS A 41 -18.73 13.81 3.89
C LYS A 41 -18.24 12.64 3.06
N THR A 42 -16.92 12.57 2.88
CA THR A 42 -16.19 11.60 2.07
C THR A 42 -16.39 10.18 2.59
N ALA A 43 -16.39 9.95 3.91
CA ALA A 43 -16.55 8.61 4.46
C ALA A 43 -17.89 7.93 4.11
N GLY A 44 -18.97 8.71 3.92
CA GLY A 44 -20.28 8.17 3.53
C GLY A 44 -20.33 7.69 2.08
N ASP A 45 -19.67 8.42 1.17
CA ASP A 45 -19.72 8.16 -0.28
C ASP A 45 -18.62 7.16 -0.74
N TRP A 46 -17.63 6.89 0.11
CA TRP A 46 -16.44 6.14 -0.28
C TRP A 46 -16.62 4.63 -0.27
N GLY A 47 -17.61 4.08 0.44
CA GLY A 47 -17.79 2.63 0.57
C GLY A 47 -17.90 1.89 -0.77
N ASP A 48 -18.79 2.37 -1.64
CA ASP A 48 -19.05 1.71 -2.93
C ASP A 48 -17.96 2.03 -3.95
N SER A 49 -17.55 3.30 -4.05
CA SER A 49 -16.54 3.73 -5.03
C SER A 49 -15.17 3.12 -4.76
N LEU A 50 -14.75 3.01 -3.49
CA LEU A 50 -13.50 2.35 -3.15
C LEU A 50 -13.53 0.86 -3.45
N THR A 51 -14.66 0.19 -3.24
CA THR A 51 -14.78 -1.24 -3.49
C THR A 51 -14.61 -1.54 -4.98
N ASP A 52 -15.25 -0.78 -5.86
CA ASP A 52 -15.09 -0.91 -7.31
C ASP A 52 -13.68 -0.56 -7.78
N LEU A 53 -13.10 0.53 -7.28
CA LEU A 53 -11.72 0.90 -7.61
C LEU A 53 -10.72 -0.16 -7.13
N PHE A 54 -10.92 -0.71 -5.94
CA PHE A 54 -10.07 -1.75 -5.39
C PHE A 54 -10.20 -3.06 -6.18
N ALA A 55 -11.40 -3.43 -6.62
CA ALA A 55 -11.62 -4.61 -7.45
C ALA A 55 -10.86 -4.50 -8.79
N ASN A 56 -10.96 -3.34 -9.45
CA ASN A 56 -10.22 -3.06 -10.68
C ASN A 56 -8.70 -3.03 -10.46
N ALA A 57 -8.26 -2.29 -9.44
CA ALA A 57 -6.84 -2.18 -9.10
C ALA A 57 -6.23 -3.54 -8.72
N LYS A 58 -6.97 -4.42 -8.04
CA LYS A 58 -6.50 -5.77 -7.68
C LYS A 58 -6.22 -6.62 -8.92
N GLY A 59 -7.01 -6.49 -9.99
CA GLY A 59 -6.78 -7.21 -11.24
C GLY A 59 -5.49 -6.76 -11.93
N GLU A 60 -5.30 -5.45 -12.04
CA GLU A 60 -4.12 -4.86 -12.66
C GLU A 60 -2.84 -5.08 -11.83
N LEU A 61 -2.95 -4.92 -10.51
CA LEU A 61 -1.86 -5.14 -9.58
C LEU A 61 -1.45 -6.61 -9.53
N GLN A 62 -2.37 -7.57 -9.66
CA GLN A 62 -1.99 -8.98 -9.77
C GLN A 62 -1.18 -9.27 -11.04
N ASN A 63 -1.56 -8.67 -12.17
CA ASN A 63 -0.83 -8.85 -13.43
C ASN A 63 0.56 -8.23 -13.36
N LEU A 64 0.66 -7.03 -12.76
CA LEU A 64 1.94 -6.36 -12.56
C LEU A 64 2.82 -7.10 -11.54
N ALA A 65 2.23 -7.58 -10.44
CA ALA A 65 2.91 -8.36 -9.42
C ALA A 65 3.45 -9.69 -9.97
N ARG A 66 2.69 -10.37 -10.84
CA ARG A 66 3.17 -11.58 -11.54
C ARG A 66 4.38 -11.27 -12.41
N LYS A 67 4.27 -10.30 -13.32
CA LYS A 67 5.39 -9.89 -14.18
C LYS A 67 6.63 -9.44 -13.40
N GLY A 68 6.43 -8.66 -12.33
CA GLY A 68 7.52 -8.20 -11.48
C GLY A 68 8.14 -9.35 -10.67
N ARG A 69 7.34 -10.31 -10.24
CA ARG A 69 7.82 -11.51 -9.54
C ARG A 69 8.60 -12.42 -10.48
N ASP A 70 8.12 -12.66 -11.69
CA ASP A 70 8.82 -13.46 -12.70
C ASP A 70 10.16 -12.81 -13.07
N ALA A 71 10.17 -11.49 -13.34
CA ALA A 71 11.41 -10.77 -13.64
C ALA A 71 12.39 -10.73 -12.45
N ALA A 72 11.88 -10.65 -11.22
CA ALA A 72 12.69 -10.70 -10.02
C ALA A 72 13.26 -12.11 -9.77
N ASP A 73 12.46 -13.15 -10.00
CA ASP A 73 12.87 -14.55 -9.85
C ASP A 73 13.92 -14.93 -10.91
N ASP A 74 13.74 -14.49 -12.16
CA ASP A 74 14.72 -14.63 -13.25
C ASP A 74 16.04 -13.90 -12.93
N SER A 75 15.94 -12.69 -12.35
CA SER A 75 17.13 -11.92 -11.97
C SER A 75 17.84 -12.53 -10.75
N LEU A 76 17.06 -13.04 -9.79
CA LEU A 76 17.57 -13.67 -8.59
C LEU A 76 18.18 -15.04 -8.88
N SER A 77 17.58 -15.83 -9.77
CA SER A 77 18.10 -17.13 -10.20
C SER A 77 19.41 -16.99 -10.97
N ASN A 78 19.48 -16.05 -11.93
CA ASN A 78 20.72 -15.72 -12.64
C ASN A 78 21.82 -15.20 -11.69
N ALA A 79 21.46 -14.39 -10.70
CA ALA A 79 22.42 -13.96 -9.69
C ALA A 79 22.89 -15.15 -8.83
N ARG A 80 21.95 -15.99 -8.38
CA ARG A 80 22.24 -17.16 -7.54
C ARG A 80 23.14 -18.18 -8.24
N GLU A 81 22.94 -18.39 -9.54
CA GLU A 81 23.76 -19.27 -10.38
C GLU A 81 25.15 -18.68 -10.66
N ARG A 82 25.27 -17.35 -10.73
CA ARG A 82 26.57 -16.66 -10.88
C ARG A 82 27.41 -16.59 -9.61
N PHE A 83 26.78 -16.71 -8.43
CA PHE A 83 27.46 -16.71 -7.13
C PHE A 83 27.69 -18.13 -6.57
N SER A 84 27.22 -19.19 -7.26
CA SER A 84 27.52 -20.60 -6.98
C SER A 84 28.62 -21.11 -7.89
#